data_AF-A0A0J0URT0-F1
#
_entry.id   AF-A0A0J0URT0-F1
#
_cell.length_a   1.000
_cell.length_b   1.000
_cell.length_c   1.000
_cell.angle_alpha   90.00
_cell.angle_beta   90.00
_cell.angle_gamma   90.00
#
_symmetry.space_group_name_H-M   'P 1'
#
loop_
_entity.id
_entity.type
_entity.pdbx_description
1 polymer ?
#
loop_
_entity_poly.entity_id
_entity_poly.type
_entity_poly.pdbx_seq_one_letter_code
_entity_poly.pdbx_strand_id
1 'polypeptide(L)'
;MVQSVLGSLVLGYRPLWNAARRLAGIQLYVHSEGATLVDAPHLLRTIQELWTSSSPPLLLSARSQQLLVDLLEHAPRGAPWIEVPQAWLDVPAIRERARQAHARGLRLVWRGELDHLPDADTARLFDNSLLHLSSSDAVQALQAAAAGRSDASPRAAGQRSPLIAGQMYDNVASRALLTHCLDEGGALAVAGWPVEDVLYSLRHRQPQPAHEVVLKLMKAIDDEQSIDRFEQILGEDPLLAYRFMVYTNSAALGLSTGVDSLRRGLVMMGYGSLGRWLADQLPHAATEPDLRPIRASMVLRARLTEHLLDAGVGKDLRREVYLSGLFSQLDEVLREPLGTILRRVPLSERVYDAAVLRTGPYAPSLEMACALESDDAGAIRQLCETHELELEYVNRALLRVLSELVVERPHAH
;
A
#
# COMPACT_ATOMS: atom_id res chain seq x y z
N MET A 1 13.38 -6.07 32.05
CA MET A 1 13.84 -6.18 30.65
C MET A 1 13.84 -4.78 30.08
N VAL A 2 14.88 -4.38 29.34
CA VAL A 2 14.86 -3.10 28.60
C VAL A 2 13.72 -3.23 27.59
N GLN A 3 12.68 -2.42 27.73
CA GLN A 3 11.54 -2.43 26.83
C GLN A 3 12.05 -2.04 25.43
N SER A 4 11.82 -2.90 24.43
CA SER A 4 12.17 -2.63 23.05
C SER A 4 11.38 -1.40 22.57
N VAL A 5 12.01 -0.50 21.82
CA VAL A 5 11.34 0.72 21.30
C VAL A 5 10.19 0.35 20.36
N LEU A 6 10.29 -0.77 19.65
CA LEU A 6 9.19 -1.29 18.84
C LEU A 6 8.05 -1.83 19.70
N GLY A 7 8.28 -2.17 20.97
CA GLY A 7 7.24 -2.60 21.91
C GLY A 7 6.49 -1.43 22.54
N SER A 8 7.00 -0.20 22.48
CA SER A 8 6.36 1.02 23.02
C SER A 8 5.73 1.89 21.93
N LEU A 9 5.54 1.34 20.74
CA LEU A 9 5.05 2.04 19.57
C LEU A 9 3.87 1.31 18.98
N VAL A 10 2.97 2.07 18.36
CA VAL A 10 1.98 1.53 17.44
C VAL A 10 2.27 2.11 16.07
N LEU A 11 2.56 1.23 15.11
CA LEU A 11 2.84 1.60 13.73
C LEU A 11 1.67 1.30 12.82
N GLY A 12 1.42 2.18 11.87
CA GLY A 12 0.52 1.97 10.74
C GLY A 12 1.17 2.50 9.47
N TYR A 13 0.62 2.20 8.30
CA TYR A 13 1.19 2.64 7.05
C TYR A 13 0.13 3.08 6.04
N ARG A 14 0.54 3.95 5.13
CA ARG A 14 -0.24 4.36 3.96
C ARG A 14 0.68 4.44 2.74
N PRO A 15 0.39 3.69 1.65
CA PRO A 15 1.16 3.80 0.41
C PRO A 15 1.00 5.17 -0.25
N LEU A 16 2.08 5.65 -0.87
CA LEU A 16 2.09 6.84 -1.73
C LEU A 16 2.22 6.39 -3.19
N TRP A 17 1.34 6.85 -4.08
CA TRP A 17 1.28 6.41 -5.48
C TRP A 17 1.61 7.54 -6.44
N ASN A 18 2.51 7.31 -7.40
CA ASN A 18 2.89 8.31 -8.40
C ASN A 18 1.99 8.26 -9.66
N ALA A 19 2.26 9.17 -10.61
CA ALA A 19 1.57 9.24 -11.90
C ALA A 19 1.70 7.95 -12.75
N ALA A 20 2.73 7.13 -12.54
CA ALA A 20 2.84 5.82 -13.20
C ALA A 20 1.99 4.72 -12.51
N ARG A 21 1.17 5.08 -11.51
CA ARG A 21 0.35 4.17 -10.70
C ARG A 21 1.21 3.14 -9.97
N ARG A 22 2.44 3.52 -9.62
CA ARG A 22 3.42 2.69 -8.92
C ARG A 22 3.71 3.28 -7.55
N LEU A 23 4.18 2.42 -6.65
CA LEU A 23 4.58 2.82 -5.31
C LEU A 23 5.70 3.85 -5.41
N ALA A 24 5.46 5.06 -4.90
CA ALA A 24 6.41 6.16 -4.85
C ALA A 24 7.16 6.18 -3.50
N GLY A 25 6.49 5.72 -2.45
CA GLY A 25 6.99 5.71 -1.07
C GLY A 25 5.92 5.20 -0.12
N ILE A 26 6.23 5.21 1.17
CA ILE A 26 5.30 4.82 2.22
C ILE A 26 5.30 5.89 3.30
N GLN A 27 4.11 6.32 3.67
CA GLN A 27 3.90 7.07 4.90
C GLN A 27 3.77 6.08 6.06
N LEU A 28 4.63 6.21 7.07
CA LEU A 28 4.60 5.38 8.28
C LEU A 28 4.08 6.23 9.43
N TYR A 29 2.92 5.85 9.96
CA TYR A 29 2.35 6.45 11.16
C TYR A 29 3.05 5.90 12.40
N VAL A 30 3.46 6.79 13.29
CA VAL A 30 4.17 6.42 14.52
C VAL A 30 3.46 7.03 15.71
N HIS A 31 2.81 6.17 16.50
CA HIS A 31 2.15 6.54 17.75
C HIS A 31 2.99 6.08 18.94
N SER A 32 3.21 6.96 19.91
CA SER A 32 3.82 6.62 21.20
C SER A 32 2.81 5.93 22.11
N GLU A 33 3.22 4.83 22.76
CA GLU A 33 2.38 4.14 23.74
C GLU A 33 2.49 4.79 25.13
N GLY A 34 1.36 5.29 25.64
CA GLY A 34 1.27 5.89 26.97
C GLY A 34 2.18 7.11 27.15
N ALA A 35 2.73 7.27 28.36
CA ALA A 35 3.66 8.36 28.72
C ALA A 35 5.14 7.97 28.57
N THR A 36 5.43 6.83 27.92
CA THR A 36 6.81 6.39 27.73
C THR A 36 7.51 7.29 26.72
N LEU A 37 8.72 7.76 27.07
CA LEU A 37 9.57 8.48 26.13
C LEU A 37 10.01 7.48 25.04
N VAL A 38 9.50 7.69 23.83
CA VAL A 38 9.99 6.98 22.65
C VAL A 38 11.40 7.49 22.36
N ASP A 39 12.36 6.58 22.27
CA ASP A 39 13.72 6.86 21.78
C ASP A 39 13.69 6.90 20.25
N ALA A 40 13.43 8.08 19.67
CA ALA A 40 13.43 8.25 18.22
C ALA A 40 14.78 7.88 17.56
N PRO A 41 15.96 8.18 18.14
CA PRO A 41 17.23 7.68 17.63
C PRO A 41 17.26 6.17 17.41
N HIS A 42 16.73 5.39 18.36
CA HIS A 42 16.70 3.94 18.25
C HIS A 42 15.71 3.44 17.19
N LEU A 43 14.54 4.07 17.06
CA LEU A 43 13.60 3.80 15.96
C LEU A 43 14.26 4.05 14.60
N LEU A 44 14.91 5.20 14.43
CA LEU A 44 15.59 5.57 13.19
C LEU A 44 16.73 4.60 12.84
N ARG A 45 17.50 4.15 13.85
CA ARG A 45 18.53 3.13 13.65
C ARG A 45 17.92 1.80 13.17
N THR A 46 16.84 1.36 13.82
CA THR A 46 16.14 0.12 13.43
C THR A 46 15.64 0.19 11.99
N ILE A 47 15.06 1.32 11.59
CA ILE A 47 14.64 1.55 10.20
C ILE A 47 15.85 1.54 9.26
N GLN A 48 16.93 2.23 9.62
CA GLN A 48 18.14 2.31 8.79
C GLN A 48 18.82 0.94 8.59
N GLU A 49 18.76 0.06 9.58
CA GLU A 49 19.30 -1.31 9.50
C GLU A 49 18.47 -2.21 8.57
N LEU A 50 17.15 -1.97 8.47
CA LEU A 50 16.25 -2.74 7.62
C LEU A 50 16.16 -2.20 6.18
N TRP A 51 16.27 -0.88 6.00
CA TRP A 51 16.07 -0.24 4.70
C TRP A 51 17.29 -0.32 3.79
N THR A 52 17.05 -0.71 2.54
CA THR A 52 18.07 -0.77 1.48
C THR A 52 17.84 0.34 0.45
N SER A 53 18.76 0.48 -0.51
CA SER A 53 18.61 1.45 -1.61
C SER A 53 17.44 1.16 -2.55
N SER A 54 16.99 -0.10 -2.63
CA SER A 54 15.81 -0.53 -3.39
C SER A 54 14.49 -0.35 -2.65
N SER A 55 14.54 -0.23 -1.32
CA SER A 55 13.35 -0.06 -0.48
C SER A 55 12.65 1.28 -0.79
N PRO A 56 11.31 1.34 -0.62
CA PRO A 56 10.55 2.57 -0.78
C PRO A 56 11.05 3.67 0.16
N PRO A 57 11.11 4.93 -0.29
CA PRO A 57 11.36 6.04 0.62
C PRO A 57 10.23 6.11 1.66
N LEU A 58 10.62 6.47 2.89
CA LEU A 58 9.71 6.60 4.02
C LEU A 58 9.42 8.07 4.33
N LEU A 59 8.16 8.35 4.61
CA LEU A 59 7.67 9.57 5.23
C LEU A 59 7.18 9.22 6.65
N LEU A 60 7.91 9.65 7.67
CA LEU A 60 7.54 9.43 9.08
C LEU A 60 6.53 10.47 9.53
N SER A 61 5.35 10.00 9.92
CA SER A 61 4.26 10.79 10.47
C SER A 61 4.12 10.52 11.96
N ALA A 62 4.80 11.32 12.77
CA ALA A 62 4.64 11.29 14.21
C ALA A 62 3.24 11.75 14.61
N ARG A 63 2.58 11.01 15.50
CA ARG A 63 1.23 11.30 15.99
C ARG A 63 1.19 11.96 17.37
N SER A 64 2.35 12.28 17.92
CA SER A 64 2.49 13.14 19.10
C SER A 64 3.54 14.23 18.88
N GLN A 65 3.29 15.42 19.46
CA GLN A 65 4.24 16.55 19.38
C GLN A 65 5.59 16.20 19.99
N GLN A 66 5.60 15.41 21.08
CA GLN A 66 6.81 14.98 21.75
C GLN A 66 7.69 14.12 20.83
N LEU A 67 7.10 13.13 20.16
CA LEU A 67 7.83 12.29 19.20
C LEU A 67 8.34 13.11 18.01
N LEU A 68 7.54 14.04 17.49
CA LEU A 68 8.01 14.92 16.42
C LEU A 68 9.22 15.74 16.87
N VAL A 69 9.14 16.35 18.06
CA VAL A 69 10.24 17.12 18.63
C VAL A 69 11.51 16.26 18.75
N ASP A 70 11.39 15.03 19.26
CA ASP A 70 12.50 14.10 19.43
C ASP A 70 13.14 13.72 18.07
N LEU A 71 12.31 13.43 17.05
CA LEU A 71 12.75 13.18 15.68
C LEU A 71 13.48 14.40 15.09
N LEU A 72 12.89 15.59 15.22
CA LEU A 72 13.48 16.84 14.74
C LEU A 72 14.77 17.20 15.50
N GLU A 73 14.96 16.73 16.73
CA GLU A 73 16.14 17.04 17.54
C GLU A 73 17.29 16.05 17.31
N HIS A 74 16.98 14.77 17.06
CA HIS A 74 18.02 13.73 17.04
C HIS A 74 18.18 12.96 15.72
N ALA A 75 17.32 13.17 14.72
CA ALA A 75 17.47 12.45 13.46
C ALA A 75 18.81 12.78 12.74
N PRO A 76 19.57 11.75 12.31
CA PRO A 76 20.81 11.95 11.58
C PRO A 76 20.57 12.34 10.11
N ARG A 77 21.60 12.88 9.45
CA ARG A 77 21.57 13.09 8.00
C ARG A 77 21.29 11.78 7.26
N GLY A 78 20.41 11.84 6.26
CA GLY A 78 19.98 10.67 5.50
C GLY A 78 18.86 9.85 6.17
N ALA A 79 18.31 10.31 7.30
CA ALA A 79 17.08 9.75 7.85
C ALA A 79 15.92 9.85 6.83
N PRO A 80 14.87 9.01 7.01
CA PRO A 80 13.58 9.17 6.35
C PRO A 80 13.05 10.61 6.38
N TRP A 81 12.17 10.94 5.43
CA TRP A 81 11.52 12.25 5.44
C TRP A 81 10.62 12.36 6.67
N ILE A 82 10.57 13.53 7.28
CA ILE A 82 9.77 13.77 8.49
C ILE A 82 8.60 14.69 8.15
N GLU A 83 7.39 14.24 8.41
CA GLU A 83 6.17 15.04 8.28
C GLU A 83 6.03 16.02 9.46
N VAL A 84 5.74 17.28 9.15
CA VAL A 84 5.47 18.33 10.14
C VAL A 84 4.10 18.94 9.89
N PRO A 85 3.10 18.68 10.75
CA PRO A 85 1.77 19.27 10.64
C PRO A 85 1.76 20.78 10.89
N GLN A 86 0.99 21.53 10.10
CA GLN A 86 0.81 22.98 10.24
C GLN A 86 0.34 23.37 11.64
N ALA A 87 -0.63 22.63 12.20
CA ALA A 87 -1.16 22.87 13.54
C ALA A 87 -0.07 22.86 14.64
N TRP A 88 1.05 22.18 14.41
CA TRP A 88 2.18 22.13 15.36
C TRP A 88 3.27 23.15 15.04
N LEU A 89 3.39 23.59 13.78
CA LEU A 89 4.30 24.67 13.35
C LEU A 89 3.93 26.04 13.91
N ASP A 90 2.68 26.23 14.31
CA ASP A 90 2.23 27.44 15.01
C ASP A 90 2.90 27.58 16.39
N VAL A 91 3.42 26.48 16.96
CA VAL A 91 4.23 26.51 18.18
C VAL A 91 5.66 26.94 17.85
N PRO A 92 6.14 28.10 18.37
CA PRO A 92 7.47 28.64 18.00
C PRO A 92 8.62 27.67 18.27
N ALA A 93 8.53 26.87 19.34
CA ALA A 93 9.54 25.89 19.71
C ALA A 93 9.67 24.73 18.72
N ILE A 94 8.58 24.32 18.06
CA ILE A 94 8.60 23.27 17.03
C ILE A 94 9.14 23.85 15.72
N ARG A 95 8.73 25.08 15.38
CA ARG A 95 9.24 25.79 14.19
C ARG A 95 10.76 25.99 14.24
N GLU A 96 11.30 26.36 15.40
CA GLU A 96 12.74 26.51 15.59
C GLU A 96 13.46 25.16 15.44
N ARG A 97 12.92 24.07 16.01
CA ARG A 97 13.48 22.73 15.82
C ARG A 97 13.41 22.27 14.37
N ALA A 98 12.33 22.55 13.64
CA ALA A 98 12.23 22.26 12.22
C ALA A 98 13.30 23.02 11.41
N ARG A 99 13.54 24.31 11.74
CA ARG A 99 14.62 25.10 11.14
C ARG A 99 16.00 24.50 11.40
N GLN A 100 16.26 24.08 12.63
CA GLN A 100 17.52 23.42 13.00
C GLN A 100 17.67 22.06 12.29
N ALA A 101 16.60 21.27 12.22
CA ALA A 101 16.57 20.01 11.51
C ALA A 101 16.89 20.18 10.01
N HIS A 102 16.24 21.15 9.36
CA HIS A 102 16.50 21.52 7.96
C HIS A 102 17.95 21.96 7.75
N ALA A 103 18.49 22.83 8.63
CA ALA A 103 19.89 23.26 8.57
C ALA A 103 20.88 22.09 8.74
N ARG A 104 20.50 21.04 9.46
CA ARG A 104 21.27 19.79 9.55
C ARG A 104 21.13 18.92 8.30
N GLY A 105 20.31 19.27 7.31
CA GLY A 105 20.13 18.53 6.06
C GLY A 105 19.11 17.39 6.15
N LEU A 106 18.18 17.46 7.11
CA LEU A 106 17.02 16.57 7.15
C LEU A 106 16.00 17.00 6.10
N ARG A 107 15.35 16.01 5.48
CA ARG A 107 14.28 16.27 4.52
C ARG A 107 12.96 16.37 5.25
N LEU A 108 12.30 17.51 5.14
CA LEU A 108 11.06 17.79 5.85
C LEU A 108 9.90 17.91 4.85
N VAL A 109 8.74 17.40 5.24
CA VAL A 109 7.50 17.51 4.49
C VAL A 109 6.49 18.29 5.32
N TRP A 110 5.98 19.39 4.76
CA TRP A 110 4.91 20.14 5.39
C TRP A 110 3.58 19.42 5.20
N ARG A 111 2.74 19.34 6.25
CA ARG A 111 1.37 18.83 6.12
C ARG A 111 0.37 19.89 6.53
N GLY A 112 -0.59 20.15 5.65
CA GLY A 112 -1.70 21.05 5.93
C GLY A 112 -2.65 21.16 4.74
N GLU A 113 -3.63 22.05 4.89
CA GLU A 113 -4.66 22.26 3.88
C GLU A 113 -4.14 23.07 2.70
N LEU A 114 -4.68 22.82 1.51
CA LEU A 114 -4.31 23.56 0.29
C LEU A 114 -4.74 25.04 0.34
N ASP A 115 -5.80 25.37 1.07
CA ASP A 115 -6.32 26.74 1.24
C ASP A 115 -5.54 27.57 2.28
N HIS A 116 -4.77 26.92 3.16
CA HIS A 116 -3.98 27.54 4.23
C HIS A 116 -2.48 27.24 4.07
N LEU A 117 -1.91 27.66 2.95
CA LEU A 117 -0.48 27.50 2.68
C LEU A 117 0.40 28.30 3.65
N PRO A 118 1.58 27.79 4.01
CA PRO A 118 2.51 28.51 4.86
C PRO A 118 3.10 29.73 4.14
N ASP A 119 3.58 30.69 4.92
CA ASP A 119 4.31 31.84 4.39
C ASP A 119 5.64 31.41 3.74
N ALA A 120 6.21 32.27 2.89
CA ALA A 120 7.39 31.93 2.09
C ALA A 120 8.61 31.52 2.94
N ASP A 121 8.78 32.10 4.13
CA ASP A 121 9.91 31.76 4.99
C ASP A 121 9.72 30.40 5.66
N THR A 122 8.50 30.05 6.05
CA THR A 122 8.18 28.70 6.54
C THR A 122 8.26 27.68 5.42
N ALA A 123 7.75 27.98 4.22
CA ALA A 123 7.78 27.07 3.07
C ALA A 123 9.22 26.66 2.67
N ARG A 124 10.20 27.56 2.82
CA ARG A 124 11.62 27.27 2.55
C ARG A 124 12.23 26.21 3.45
N LEU A 125 11.61 25.90 4.59
CA LEU A 125 12.08 24.86 5.50
C LEU A 125 11.76 23.44 5.01
N PHE A 126 10.89 23.30 4.01
CA PHE A 126 10.34 22.03 3.56
C PHE A 126 10.76 21.70 2.12
N ASP A 127 11.11 20.43 1.90
CA ASP A 127 11.46 19.90 0.58
C ASP A 127 10.23 19.62 -0.28
N ASN A 128 9.09 19.35 0.37
CA ASN A 128 7.81 19.05 -0.26
C ASN A 128 6.66 19.28 0.73
N SER A 129 5.43 19.14 0.25
CA SER A 129 4.21 19.23 1.03
C SER A 129 3.30 18.04 0.77
N LEU A 130 2.67 17.53 1.83
CA LEU A 130 1.50 16.67 1.77
C LEU A 130 0.26 17.51 2.03
N LEU A 131 -0.42 17.89 0.95
CA LEU A 131 -1.56 18.79 0.94
C LEU A 131 -2.87 18.01 1.14
N HIS A 132 -3.64 18.38 2.15
CA HIS A 132 -5.00 17.88 2.32
C HIS A 132 -5.92 18.62 1.34
N LEU A 133 -6.67 17.86 0.55
CA LEU A 133 -7.70 18.42 -0.32
C LEU A 133 -9.02 18.53 0.45
N SER A 134 -9.43 19.76 0.73
CA SER A 134 -10.76 20.03 1.26
C SER A 134 -11.84 19.68 0.20
N SER A 135 -13.08 19.49 0.65
CA SER A 135 -14.22 19.27 -0.26
C SER A 135 -14.39 20.41 -1.28
N SER A 136 -14.12 21.65 -0.88
CA SER A 136 -14.15 22.82 -1.78
C SER A 136 -13.05 22.77 -2.83
N ASP A 137 -11.83 22.41 -2.45
CA ASP A 137 -10.69 22.31 -3.38
C ASP A 137 -10.90 21.19 -4.39
N ALA A 138 -11.42 20.05 -3.92
CA ALA A 138 -11.77 18.93 -4.78
C ALA A 138 -12.79 19.33 -5.84
N VAL A 139 -13.84 20.08 -5.47
CA VAL A 139 -14.84 20.57 -6.42
C VAL A 139 -14.23 21.55 -7.42
N GLN A 140 -13.41 22.50 -6.97
CA GLN A 140 -12.74 23.46 -7.85
C GLN A 140 -11.78 22.75 -8.84
N ALA A 141 -11.00 21.79 -8.35
CA ALA A 141 -10.12 20.97 -9.16
C ALA A 141 -10.90 20.18 -10.24
N LEU A 142 -12.03 19.58 -9.89
CA LEU A 142 -12.89 18.87 -10.84
C LEU A 142 -13.54 19.81 -11.87
N GLN A 143 -13.95 21.01 -11.46
CA GLN A 143 -14.48 22.02 -12.38
C GLN A 143 -13.42 22.49 -13.38
N ALA A 144 -12.19 22.74 -12.91
CA ALA A 144 -11.06 23.09 -13.77
C ALA A 144 -10.73 21.96 -14.75
N ALA A 145 -10.74 20.70 -14.29
CA ALA A 145 -10.54 19.51 -15.13
C ALA A 145 -11.62 19.39 -16.22
N ALA A 146 -12.88 19.66 -15.89
CA ALA A 146 -13.98 19.61 -16.84
C ALA A 146 -13.90 20.74 -17.89
N ALA A 147 -13.56 21.95 -17.46
CA ALA A 147 -13.40 23.11 -18.34
C ALA A 147 -12.28 22.91 -19.37
N GLY A 148 -11.15 22.29 -18.98
CA GLY A 148 -10.05 21.98 -19.88
C GLY A 148 -10.35 20.92 -20.94
N ARG A 149 -11.39 20.09 -20.75
CA ARG A 149 -11.81 19.04 -21.70
C ARG A 149 -12.84 19.51 -22.71
N SER A 150 -13.53 20.61 -22.45
CA SER A 150 -14.55 21.16 -23.33
C SER A 150 -14.00 22.32 -24.15
N ASP A 151 -14.26 22.35 -25.46
CA ASP A 151 -14.11 23.53 -26.35
C ASP A 151 -15.09 24.69 -25.97
N ALA A 152 -15.62 24.69 -24.74
CA ALA A 152 -16.75 25.49 -24.33
C ALA A 152 -16.33 26.81 -23.68
N SER A 153 -16.67 27.90 -24.37
CA SER A 153 -16.82 29.31 -23.95
C SER A 153 -15.69 29.96 -23.13
N PRO A 154 -15.23 31.18 -23.50
CA PRO A 154 -14.14 31.90 -22.84
C PRO A 154 -14.40 32.31 -21.37
N ARG A 155 -15.57 32.00 -20.79
CA ARG A 155 -15.89 32.24 -19.37
C ARG A 155 -15.41 31.11 -18.45
N ALA A 156 -15.21 29.89 -18.96
CA ALA A 156 -14.69 28.76 -18.18
C ALA A 156 -13.14 28.65 -18.21
N ALA A 157 -12.51 29.30 -19.20
CA ALA A 157 -11.06 29.30 -19.41
C ALA A 157 -10.24 30.07 -18.35
N GLY A 158 -10.90 30.64 -17.33
CA GLY A 158 -10.26 31.47 -16.29
C GLY A 158 -10.07 30.80 -14.93
N GLN A 159 -10.67 29.63 -14.66
CA GLN A 159 -10.49 28.94 -13.38
C GLN A 159 -9.20 28.13 -13.42
N ARG A 160 -8.13 28.70 -12.88
CA ARG A 160 -6.89 27.96 -12.61
C ARG A 160 -7.18 26.85 -11.62
N SER A 161 -6.70 25.65 -11.91
CA SER A 161 -6.72 24.54 -10.96
C SER A 161 -6.05 24.99 -9.65
N PRO A 162 -6.62 24.66 -8.48
CA PRO A 162 -6.00 24.98 -7.20
C PRO A 162 -4.74 24.14 -6.94
N LEU A 163 -4.51 23.09 -7.74
CA LEU A 163 -3.40 22.17 -7.57
C LEU A 163 -2.04 22.83 -7.86
N ILE A 164 -1.08 22.53 -6.99
CA ILE A 164 0.32 22.89 -7.09
C ILE A 164 1.11 21.68 -7.59
N ALA A 165 1.82 21.86 -8.71
CA ALA A 165 2.67 20.83 -9.28
C ALA A 165 3.85 20.47 -8.35
N GLY A 166 4.26 19.21 -8.37
CA GLY A 166 5.38 18.68 -7.58
C GLY A 166 5.05 18.39 -6.11
N GLN A 167 3.81 18.62 -5.66
CA GLN A 167 3.36 18.35 -4.30
C GLN A 167 2.67 16.99 -4.17
N MET A 168 2.60 16.46 -2.96
CA MET A 168 1.82 15.26 -2.64
C MET A 168 0.43 15.66 -2.15
N TYR A 169 -0.57 14.81 -2.39
CA TYR A 169 -1.94 15.06 -1.96
C TYR A 169 -2.51 13.89 -1.16
N ASP A 170 -3.31 14.17 -0.14
CA ASP A 170 -4.20 13.16 0.45
C ASP A 170 -5.67 13.57 0.34
N ASN A 171 -6.57 12.68 0.77
CA ASN A 171 -8.03 12.85 0.62
C ASN A 171 -8.53 12.94 -0.83
N VAL A 172 -7.82 12.29 -1.76
CA VAL A 172 -8.26 12.14 -3.16
C VAL A 172 -9.32 11.05 -3.24
N ALA A 173 -10.59 11.46 -3.14
CA ALA A 173 -11.73 10.54 -2.98
C ALA A 173 -12.35 10.00 -4.28
N SER A 174 -11.94 10.46 -5.47
CA SER A 174 -12.50 10.01 -6.75
C SER A 174 -11.43 9.77 -7.80
N ARG A 175 -11.73 8.91 -8.78
CA ARG A 175 -10.88 8.62 -9.94
C ARG A 175 -10.69 9.86 -10.82
N ALA A 176 -11.71 10.70 -10.94
CA ALA A 176 -11.61 11.94 -11.72
C ALA A 176 -10.61 12.91 -11.08
N LEU A 177 -10.69 13.09 -9.75
CA LEU A 177 -9.74 13.94 -9.02
C LEU A 177 -8.34 13.33 -9.05
N LEU A 178 -8.23 12.02 -8.89
CA LEU A 178 -6.97 11.29 -9.01
C LEU A 178 -6.28 11.55 -10.37
N THR A 179 -7.02 11.41 -11.47
CA THR A 179 -6.54 11.70 -12.82
C THR A 179 -6.07 13.15 -12.92
N HIS A 180 -6.87 14.08 -12.41
CA HIS A 180 -6.51 15.49 -12.41
C HIS A 180 -5.25 15.78 -11.57
N CYS A 181 -5.08 15.16 -10.39
CA CYS A 181 -3.90 15.34 -9.56
C CYS A 181 -2.64 14.79 -10.23
N LEU A 182 -2.67 13.52 -10.64
CA LEU A 182 -1.48 12.79 -11.08
C LEU A 182 -1.10 13.08 -12.54
N ASP A 183 -2.07 13.17 -13.45
CA ASP A 183 -1.80 13.27 -14.89
C ASP A 183 -1.77 14.71 -15.39
N GLU A 184 -2.70 15.55 -14.90
CA GLU A 184 -2.89 16.91 -15.41
C GLU A 184 -2.20 17.95 -14.51
N GLY A 185 -2.29 17.79 -13.19
CA GLY A 185 -1.81 18.73 -12.17
C GLY A 185 -0.36 18.53 -11.75
N GLY A 186 0.31 17.48 -12.24
CA GLY A 186 1.72 17.21 -11.97
C GLY A 186 2.02 16.91 -10.50
N ALA A 187 1.08 16.34 -9.76
CA ALA A 187 1.32 15.89 -8.39
C ALA A 187 2.46 14.85 -8.34
N LEU A 188 3.30 14.94 -7.31
CA LEU A 188 4.39 13.99 -7.09
C LEU A 188 3.83 12.60 -6.73
N ALA A 189 2.88 12.57 -5.79
CA ALA A 189 2.20 11.35 -5.37
C ALA A 189 0.85 11.65 -4.70
N VAL A 190 -0.01 10.64 -4.63
CA VAL A 190 -1.24 10.66 -3.84
C VAL A 190 -1.12 9.64 -2.71
N ALA A 191 -1.47 10.05 -1.49
CA ALA A 191 -1.44 9.20 -0.31
C ALA A 191 -2.77 8.44 -0.16
N GLY A 192 -2.69 7.12 -0.26
CA GLY A 192 -3.87 6.26 -0.41
C GLY A 192 -4.39 6.22 -1.85
N TRP A 193 -5.47 5.47 -2.07
CA TRP A 193 -6.08 5.29 -3.39
C TRP A 193 -7.61 5.22 -3.26
N PRO A 194 -8.39 5.89 -4.13
CA PRO A 194 -9.85 5.83 -4.09
C PRO A 194 -10.36 4.50 -4.67
N VAL A 195 -10.12 3.39 -3.95
CA VAL A 195 -10.40 2.01 -4.41
C VAL A 195 -11.86 1.85 -4.82
N GLU A 196 -12.80 2.24 -3.95
CA GLU A 196 -14.23 2.08 -4.19
C GLU A 196 -14.70 2.81 -5.46
N ASP A 197 -14.32 4.09 -5.62
CA ASP A 197 -14.70 4.90 -6.78
C ASP A 197 -14.07 4.36 -8.08
N VAL A 198 -12.80 3.95 -8.04
CA VAL A 198 -12.12 3.35 -9.20
C VAL A 198 -12.83 2.07 -9.64
N LEU A 199 -13.11 1.15 -8.70
CA LEU A 199 -13.80 -0.11 -9.01
C LEU A 199 -15.23 0.15 -9.49
N TYR A 200 -15.94 1.09 -8.87
CA TYR A 200 -17.28 1.49 -9.30
C TYR A 200 -17.30 2.09 -10.71
N SER A 201 -16.31 2.93 -11.05
CA SER A 201 -16.18 3.52 -12.39
C SER A 201 -15.95 2.46 -13.47
N LEU A 202 -15.35 1.33 -13.11
CA LEU A 202 -15.02 0.21 -13.98
C LEU A 202 -16.06 -0.92 -13.93
N ARG A 203 -17.19 -0.73 -13.25
CA ARG A 203 -18.22 -1.77 -13.01
C ARG A 203 -18.83 -2.40 -14.27
N HIS A 204 -18.73 -1.77 -15.42
CA HIS A 204 -19.24 -2.33 -16.68
C HIS A 204 -18.19 -3.16 -17.43
N ARG A 205 -16.94 -3.15 -16.97
CA ARG A 205 -15.86 -3.97 -17.50
C ARG A 205 -15.75 -5.25 -16.68
N GLN A 206 -15.45 -6.35 -17.35
CA GLN A 206 -15.13 -7.60 -16.67
C GLN A 206 -13.75 -7.47 -15.99
N PRO A 207 -13.59 -7.90 -14.73
CA PRO A 207 -12.29 -7.93 -14.08
C PRO A 207 -11.36 -8.93 -14.77
N GLN A 208 -10.17 -8.47 -15.16
CA GLN A 208 -9.18 -9.26 -15.90
C GLN A 208 -7.82 -9.23 -15.17
N PRO A 209 -6.99 -10.27 -15.26
CA PRO A 209 -5.60 -10.26 -14.77
C PRO A 209 -4.77 -9.11 -15.35
N ALA A 210 -3.72 -8.67 -14.65
CA ALA A 210 -2.85 -7.62 -15.16
C ALA A 210 -2.01 -8.14 -16.33
N HIS A 211 -2.04 -7.42 -17.45
CA HIS A 211 -1.29 -7.77 -18.65
C HIS A 211 0.22 -7.90 -18.37
N GLU A 212 0.78 -7.03 -17.53
CA GLU A 212 2.21 -7.08 -17.16
C GLU A 212 2.60 -8.35 -16.41
N VAL A 213 1.73 -8.86 -15.54
CA VAL A 213 2.00 -10.07 -14.74
C VAL A 213 1.90 -11.31 -15.61
N VAL A 214 0.92 -11.36 -16.52
CA VAL A 214 0.81 -12.46 -17.51
C VAL A 214 2.07 -12.53 -18.38
N LEU A 215 2.52 -11.40 -18.94
CA LEU A 215 3.75 -11.34 -19.73
C LEU A 215 5.00 -11.70 -18.91
N LYS A 216 5.09 -11.21 -17.67
CA LYS A 216 6.21 -11.53 -16.76
C LYS A 216 6.29 -13.03 -16.50
N LEU A 217 5.15 -13.70 -16.31
CA LEU A 217 5.10 -15.14 -16.10
C LEU A 217 5.43 -15.93 -17.38
N MET A 218 4.91 -15.52 -18.54
CA MET A 218 5.26 -16.12 -19.83
C MET A 218 6.77 -16.02 -20.09
N LYS A 219 7.37 -14.84 -19.90
CA LYS A 219 8.81 -14.64 -20.03
C LYS A 219 9.60 -15.52 -19.05
N ALA A 220 9.13 -15.66 -17.81
CA ALA A 220 9.80 -16.52 -16.85
C ALA A 220 9.79 -18.00 -17.28
N ILE A 221 8.71 -18.44 -17.95
CA ILE A 221 8.61 -19.79 -18.54
C ILE A 221 9.60 -19.94 -19.69
N ASP A 222 9.66 -18.96 -20.60
CA ASP A 222 10.59 -18.97 -21.73
C ASP A 222 12.06 -18.97 -21.27
N ASP A 223 12.35 -18.25 -20.19
CA ASP A 223 13.67 -18.19 -19.55
C ASP A 223 13.97 -19.42 -18.64
N GLU A 224 13.08 -20.43 -18.61
CA GLU A 224 13.20 -21.66 -17.80
C GLU A 224 13.46 -21.40 -16.30
N GLN A 225 12.84 -20.35 -15.74
CA GLN A 225 13.02 -19.99 -14.32
C GLN A 225 12.39 -21.04 -13.39
N SER A 226 12.71 -20.96 -12.09
CA SER A 226 12.26 -21.96 -11.11
C SER A 226 10.74 -21.87 -10.83
N ILE A 227 10.16 -22.98 -10.37
CA ILE A 227 8.76 -23.02 -9.94
C ILE A 227 8.45 -22.03 -8.80
N ASP A 228 9.43 -21.78 -7.92
CA ASP A 228 9.29 -20.78 -6.85
C ASP A 228 9.09 -19.38 -7.44
N ARG A 229 9.75 -19.09 -8.57
CA ARG A 229 9.60 -17.82 -9.27
C ARG A 229 8.25 -17.71 -9.98
N PHE A 230 7.75 -18.81 -10.56
CA PHE A 230 6.41 -18.84 -11.14
C PHE A 230 5.33 -18.61 -10.09
N GLU A 231 5.44 -19.30 -8.94
CA GLU A 231 4.55 -19.12 -7.79
C GLU A 231 4.55 -17.68 -7.30
N GLN A 232 5.74 -17.06 -7.18
CA GLN A 232 5.88 -15.67 -6.80
C GLN A 232 5.19 -14.72 -7.79
N ILE A 233 5.46 -14.84 -9.10
CA ILE A 233 4.87 -13.96 -10.12
C ILE A 233 3.35 -14.15 -10.19
N LEU A 234 2.89 -15.40 -10.13
CA LEU A 234 1.45 -15.71 -10.12
C LEU A 234 0.75 -15.08 -8.90
N GLY A 235 1.42 -15.08 -7.76
CA GLY A 235 0.96 -14.45 -6.52
C GLY A 235 1.01 -12.91 -6.52
N GLU A 236 1.60 -12.25 -7.52
CA GLU A 236 1.59 -10.79 -7.66
C GLU A 236 0.26 -10.24 -8.21
N ASP A 237 -0.65 -11.11 -8.69
CA ASP A 237 -1.95 -10.72 -9.21
C ASP A 237 -3.08 -11.58 -8.63
N PRO A 238 -3.94 -11.01 -7.76
CA PRO A 238 -5.04 -11.76 -7.13
C PRO A 238 -6.01 -12.40 -8.12
N LEU A 239 -6.32 -11.72 -9.24
CA LEU A 239 -7.25 -12.23 -10.25
C LEU A 239 -6.61 -13.36 -11.06
N LEU A 240 -5.33 -13.25 -11.40
CA LEU A 240 -4.60 -14.31 -12.10
C LEU A 240 -4.49 -15.55 -11.22
N ALA A 241 -4.09 -15.40 -9.95
CA ALA A 241 -4.01 -16.47 -8.98
C ALA A 241 -5.38 -17.16 -8.79
N TYR A 242 -6.46 -16.38 -8.63
CA TYR A 242 -7.82 -16.91 -8.51
C TYR A 242 -8.25 -17.69 -9.75
N ARG A 243 -8.10 -17.08 -10.95
CA ARG A 243 -8.47 -17.75 -12.21
C ARG A 243 -7.65 -18.99 -12.48
N PHE A 244 -6.36 -18.96 -12.12
CA PHE A 244 -5.51 -20.13 -12.19
C PHE A 244 -6.07 -21.26 -11.33
N MET A 245 -6.43 -20.98 -10.07
CA MET A 245 -7.02 -21.99 -9.18
C MET A 245 -8.37 -22.51 -9.70
N VAL A 246 -9.24 -21.65 -10.22
CA VAL A 246 -10.51 -22.09 -10.84
C VAL A 246 -10.24 -22.99 -12.05
N TYR A 247 -9.30 -22.60 -12.91
CA TYR A 247 -8.93 -23.37 -14.08
C TYR A 247 -8.33 -24.72 -13.70
N THR A 248 -7.37 -24.76 -12.75
CA THR A 248 -6.75 -26.01 -12.26
C THR A 248 -7.76 -26.98 -11.69
N ASN A 249 -8.87 -26.49 -11.15
CA ASN A 249 -9.93 -27.29 -10.54
C ASN A 249 -11.13 -27.52 -11.45
N SER A 250 -11.06 -27.08 -12.71
CA SER A 250 -12.12 -27.31 -13.68
C SER A 250 -12.06 -28.72 -14.25
N ALA A 251 -13.22 -29.21 -14.71
CA ALA A 251 -13.32 -30.51 -15.38
C ALA A 251 -12.39 -30.63 -16.61
N ALA A 252 -11.99 -29.51 -17.21
CA ALA A 252 -11.10 -29.47 -18.37
C ALA A 252 -9.72 -30.09 -18.12
N LEU A 253 -9.25 -30.15 -16.87
CA LEU A 253 -7.98 -30.79 -16.51
C LEU A 253 -8.14 -32.21 -15.97
N GLY A 254 -9.37 -32.68 -15.73
CA GLY A 254 -9.67 -34.06 -15.34
C GLY A 254 -8.96 -34.53 -14.06
N LEU A 255 -8.58 -33.61 -13.17
CA LEU A 255 -7.85 -33.96 -11.95
C LEU A 255 -8.77 -34.65 -10.94
N SER A 256 -8.34 -35.80 -10.41
CA SER A 256 -9.10 -36.60 -9.45
C SER A 256 -9.08 -36.03 -8.02
N THR A 257 -8.13 -35.15 -7.72
CA THR A 257 -7.99 -34.47 -6.43
C THR A 257 -7.91 -32.96 -6.64
N GLY A 258 -8.64 -32.20 -5.82
CA GLY A 258 -8.63 -30.74 -5.87
C GLY A 258 -7.24 -30.15 -5.63
N VAL A 259 -6.93 -29.07 -6.34
CA VAL A 259 -5.74 -28.24 -6.22
C VAL A 259 -6.01 -27.11 -5.24
N ASP A 260 -5.41 -27.22 -4.06
CA ASP A 260 -5.58 -26.35 -2.89
C ASP A 260 -4.54 -25.21 -2.81
N SER A 261 -3.52 -25.23 -3.66
CA SER A 261 -2.42 -24.25 -3.64
C SER A 261 -1.89 -23.94 -5.04
N LEU A 262 -1.34 -22.74 -5.21
CA LEU A 262 -0.71 -22.31 -6.48
C LEU A 262 0.42 -23.26 -6.89
N ARG A 263 1.31 -23.60 -5.95
CA ARG A 263 2.43 -24.51 -6.20
C ARG A 263 1.96 -25.87 -6.72
N ARG A 264 0.98 -26.49 -6.06
CA ARG A 264 0.44 -27.79 -6.50
C ARG A 264 -0.16 -27.68 -7.90
N GLY A 265 -0.91 -26.62 -8.17
CA GLY A 265 -1.45 -26.36 -9.51
C GLY A 265 -0.37 -26.22 -10.57
N LEU A 266 0.72 -25.51 -10.26
CA LEU A 266 1.84 -25.33 -11.17
C LEU A 266 2.53 -26.67 -11.49
N VAL A 267 2.75 -27.51 -10.47
CA VAL A 267 3.32 -28.87 -10.63
C VAL A 267 2.42 -29.73 -11.50
N MET A 268 1.10 -29.71 -11.26
CA MET A 268 0.15 -30.58 -11.96
C MET A 268 -0.12 -30.14 -13.41
N MET A 269 -0.16 -28.83 -13.66
CA MET A 269 -0.38 -28.29 -15.01
C MET A 269 0.84 -28.48 -15.92
N GLY A 270 2.04 -28.29 -15.36
CA GLY A 270 3.29 -28.30 -16.12
C GLY A 270 3.44 -27.07 -17.03
N TYR A 271 4.67 -26.82 -17.49
CA TYR A 271 5.03 -25.56 -18.16
C TYR A 271 4.33 -25.36 -19.51
N GLY A 272 4.20 -26.41 -20.33
CA GLY A 272 3.58 -26.30 -21.65
C GLY A 272 2.07 -26.01 -21.60
N SER A 273 1.35 -26.55 -20.62
CA SER A 273 -0.07 -26.23 -20.43
C SER A 273 -0.25 -24.87 -19.78
N LEU A 274 0.63 -24.49 -18.85
CA LEU A 274 0.66 -23.16 -18.26
C LEU A 274 0.88 -22.07 -19.31
N GLY A 275 1.85 -22.24 -20.21
CA GLY A 275 2.10 -21.30 -21.31
C GLY A 275 0.89 -21.13 -22.24
N ARG A 276 0.20 -22.23 -22.59
CA ARG A 276 -1.03 -22.17 -23.39
C ARG A 276 -2.18 -21.46 -22.66
N TRP A 277 -2.34 -21.72 -21.37
CA TRP A 277 -3.35 -21.05 -20.55
C TRP A 277 -3.07 -19.54 -20.44
N LEU A 278 -1.80 -19.14 -20.22
CA LEU A 278 -1.41 -17.72 -20.20
C LEU A 278 -1.63 -17.03 -21.55
N ALA A 279 -1.33 -17.71 -22.65
CA ALA A 279 -1.58 -17.19 -24.00
C ALA A 279 -3.08 -16.95 -24.27
N ASP A 280 -3.98 -17.73 -23.66
CA ASP A 280 -5.43 -17.52 -23.70
C ASP A 280 -5.90 -16.36 -22.80
N GLN A 281 -5.23 -16.13 -21.67
CA GLN A 281 -5.51 -14.99 -20.80
C GLN A 281 -5.03 -13.66 -21.39
N LEU A 282 -3.93 -13.65 -22.13
CA LEU A 282 -3.25 -12.44 -22.58
C LEU A 282 -4.12 -11.46 -23.41
N PRO A 283 -4.93 -11.91 -24.41
CA PRO A 283 -5.79 -11.02 -25.19
C PRO A 283 -6.85 -10.28 -24.37
N HIS A 284 -7.21 -10.84 -23.22
CA HIS A 284 -8.23 -10.30 -22.33
C HIS A 284 -7.64 -9.53 -21.15
N ALA A 285 -6.31 -9.54 -20.98
CA ALA A 285 -5.67 -9.00 -19.80
C ALA A 285 -5.84 -7.48 -19.69
N ALA A 286 -6.00 -6.99 -18.46
CA ALA A 286 -6.22 -5.58 -18.17
C ALA A 286 -4.93 -4.77 -18.36
N THR A 287 -5.07 -3.65 -19.08
CA THR A 287 -4.06 -2.59 -19.20
C THR A 287 -4.46 -1.32 -18.45
N GLU A 288 -5.59 -1.35 -17.71
CA GLU A 288 -6.09 -0.23 -16.93
C GLU A 288 -5.14 0.10 -15.77
N PRO A 289 -4.42 1.24 -15.82
CA PRO A 289 -3.38 1.57 -14.85
C PRO A 289 -3.94 1.77 -13.44
N ASP A 290 -5.18 2.27 -13.30
CA ASP A 290 -5.77 2.56 -11.99
C ASP A 290 -6.09 1.30 -11.17
N LEU A 291 -6.04 0.12 -11.79
CA LEU A 291 -6.15 -1.16 -11.08
C LEU A 291 -4.81 -1.61 -10.45
N ARG A 292 -3.67 -1.05 -10.86
CA ARG A 292 -2.35 -1.47 -10.36
C ARG A 292 -2.19 -1.19 -8.85
N PRO A 293 -2.52 0.00 -8.31
CA PRO A 293 -2.46 0.26 -6.87
C PRO A 293 -3.34 -0.67 -6.05
N ILE A 294 -4.54 -0.99 -6.56
CA ILE A 294 -5.49 -1.90 -5.89
C ILE A 294 -4.87 -3.30 -5.74
N ARG A 295 -4.34 -3.87 -6.83
CA ARG A 295 -3.67 -5.19 -6.80
C ARG A 295 -2.45 -5.17 -5.89
N ALA A 296 -1.63 -4.12 -5.96
CA ALA A 296 -0.44 -4.00 -5.16
C ALA A 296 -0.76 -3.89 -3.66
N SER A 297 -1.83 -3.19 -3.28
CA SER A 297 -2.32 -3.17 -1.90
C SER A 297 -2.80 -4.55 -1.43
N MET A 298 -3.54 -5.29 -2.26
CA MET A 298 -3.97 -6.67 -1.93
C MET A 298 -2.77 -7.60 -1.71
N VAL A 299 -1.72 -7.49 -2.56
CA VAL A 299 -0.47 -8.26 -2.40
C VAL A 299 0.28 -7.84 -1.13
N LEU A 300 0.34 -6.55 -0.83
CA LEU A 300 0.97 -6.06 0.39
C LEU A 300 0.27 -6.59 1.64
N ARG A 301 -1.07 -6.56 1.65
CA ARG A 301 -1.87 -7.19 2.71
C ARG A 301 -1.55 -8.67 2.84
N ALA A 302 -1.52 -9.41 1.73
CA ALA A 302 -1.18 -10.83 1.72
C ALA A 302 0.18 -11.13 2.38
N ARG A 303 1.19 -10.32 2.05
CA ARG A 303 2.53 -10.43 2.66
C ARG A 303 2.50 -10.10 4.15
N LEU A 304 1.79 -9.05 4.56
CA LEU A 304 1.64 -8.73 5.98
C LEU A 304 0.94 -9.86 6.73
N THR A 305 -0.16 -10.39 6.20
CA THR A 305 -0.88 -11.53 6.78
C THR A 305 0.04 -12.75 6.94
N GLU A 306 0.85 -13.07 5.93
CA GLU A 306 1.84 -14.15 5.99
C GLU A 306 2.92 -13.90 7.06
N HIS A 307 3.47 -12.70 7.14
CA HIS A 307 4.57 -12.36 8.06
C HIS A 307 4.12 -12.16 9.51
N LEU A 308 2.83 -11.87 9.73
CA LEU A 308 2.22 -11.78 11.06
C LEU A 308 1.91 -13.16 11.63
N LEU A 309 2.00 -14.23 10.83
CA LEU A 309 1.86 -15.60 11.33
C LEU A 309 3.18 -16.06 11.98
N ASP A 310 3.05 -16.77 13.11
CA ASP A 310 4.19 -17.22 13.94
C ASP A 310 5.36 -17.83 13.13
N ALA A 311 6.59 -17.46 13.50
CA ALA A 311 7.82 -17.81 12.81
C ALA A 311 8.09 -19.33 12.76
N GLY A 312 7.52 -20.10 13.70
CA GLY A 312 7.65 -21.57 13.77
C GLY A 312 6.85 -22.32 12.69
N VAL A 313 6.05 -21.61 11.90
CA VAL A 313 5.15 -22.21 10.92
C VAL A 313 5.88 -22.71 9.66
N GLY A 314 5.50 -23.91 9.21
CA GLY A 314 6.00 -24.52 7.98
C GLY A 314 5.67 -23.71 6.71
N LYS A 315 6.48 -23.89 5.66
CA LYS A 315 6.36 -23.14 4.38
C LYS A 315 4.99 -23.29 3.72
N ASP A 316 4.39 -24.48 3.77
CA ASP A 316 3.08 -24.71 3.14
C ASP A 316 1.95 -23.96 3.85
N LEU A 317 2.04 -23.87 5.18
CA LEU A 317 1.08 -23.10 5.96
C LEU A 317 1.22 -21.60 5.68
N ARG A 318 2.46 -21.08 5.55
CA ARG A 318 2.70 -19.70 5.11
C ARG A 318 2.08 -19.39 3.74
N ARG A 319 2.20 -20.29 2.75
CA ARG A 319 1.55 -20.14 1.43
C ARG A 319 0.02 -20.07 1.54
N GLU A 320 -0.56 -20.89 2.40
CA GLU A 320 -2.00 -20.89 2.65
C GLU A 320 -2.47 -19.56 3.29
N VAL A 321 -1.70 -19.04 4.25
CA VAL A 321 -1.97 -17.74 4.88
C VAL A 321 -1.79 -16.56 3.92
N TYR A 322 -0.77 -16.61 3.06
CA TYR A 322 -0.61 -15.65 1.97
C TYR A 322 -1.86 -15.63 1.06
N LEU A 323 -2.36 -16.80 0.64
CA LEU A 323 -3.59 -16.89 -0.16
C LEU A 323 -4.82 -16.34 0.58
N SER A 324 -4.92 -16.55 1.89
CA SER A 324 -5.97 -15.95 2.71
C SER A 324 -5.98 -14.43 2.62
N GLY A 325 -4.81 -13.80 2.80
CA GLY A 325 -4.69 -12.34 2.65
C GLY A 325 -4.91 -11.86 1.21
N LEU A 326 -4.36 -12.56 0.22
CA LEU A 326 -4.47 -12.20 -1.20
C LEU A 326 -5.92 -12.22 -1.70
N PHE A 327 -6.72 -13.19 -1.23
CA PHE A 327 -8.09 -13.34 -1.66
C PHE A 327 -9.11 -12.59 -0.79
N SER A 328 -8.67 -12.01 0.34
CA SER A 328 -9.55 -11.33 1.31
C SER A 328 -10.34 -10.13 0.77
N GLN A 329 -9.98 -9.59 -0.40
CA GLN A 329 -10.67 -8.48 -1.09
C GLN A 329 -11.16 -8.81 -2.50
N LEU A 330 -11.23 -10.11 -2.85
CA LEU A 330 -11.72 -10.47 -4.18
C LEU A 330 -13.17 -10.05 -4.42
N ASP A 331 -13.96 -9.90 -3.37
CA ASP A 331 -15.34 -9.41 -3.42
C ASP A 331 -15.44 -7.97 -3.92
N GLU A 332 -14.53 -7.09 -3.50
CA GLU A 332 -14.46 -5.72 -4.02
C GLU A 332 -14.20 -5.71 -5.54
N VAL A 333 -13.25 -6.53 -5.99
CA VAL A 333 -12.79 -6.55 -7.39
C VAL A 333 -13.78 -7.29 -8.31
N LEU A 334 -14.27 -8.45 -7.88
CA LEU A 334 -15.20 -9.29 -8.64
C LEU A 334 -16.66 -8.82 -8.51
N ARG A 335 -16.98 -8.04 -7.47
CA ARG A 335 -18.33 -7.54 -7.14
C ARG A 335 -19.31 -8.68 -6.91
N GLU A 336 -18.84 -9.71 -6.24
CA GLU A 336 -19.60 -10.88 -5.80
C GLU A 336 -19.30 -11.13 -4.33
N PRO A 337 -20.21 -11.72 -3.54
CA PRO A 337 -19.92 -12.03 -2.15
C PRO A 337 -18.68 -12.93 -2.00
N LEU A 338 -17.78 -12.57 -1.09
CA LEU A 338 -16.50 -13.27 -0.91
C LEU A 338 -16.69 -14.78 -0.69
N GLY A 339 -17.67 -15.17 0.12
CA GLY A 339 -17.99 -16.58 0.35
C GLY A 339 -18.33 -17.35 -0.92
N THR A 340 -19.07 -16.73 -1.85
CA THR A 340 -19.40 -17.35 -3.15
C THR A 340 -18.16 -17.50 -4.03
N ILE A 341 -17.27 -16.52 -4.01
CA ILE A 341 -16.00 -16.55 -4.77
C ILE A 341 -15.12 -17.69 -4.27
N LEU A 342 -14.90 -17.78 -2.95
CA LEU A 342 -14.00 -18.77 -2.35
C LEU A 342 -14.53 -20.20 -2.47
N ARG A 343 -15.85 -20.42 -2.47
CA ARG A 343 -16.44 -21.77 -2.65
C ARG A 343 -16.24 -22.34 -4.06
N ARG A 344 -15.80 -21.54 -5.05
CA ARG A 344 -15.48 -22.01 -6.42
C ARG A 344 -14.10 -22.66 -6.51
N VAL A 345 -13.28 -22.53 -5.48
CA VAL A 345 -11.93 -23.10 -5.40
C VAL A 345 -11.82 -23.98 -4.16
N PRO A 346 -11.18 -25.17 -4.23
CA PRO A 346 -11.06 -26.07 -3.09
C PRO A 346 -9.93 -25.62 -2.15
N LEU A 347 -10.09 -24.42 -1.58
CA LEU A 347 -9.23 -23.90 -0.53
C LEU A 347 -9.51 -24.63 0.79
N SER A 348 -8.53 -24.62 1.69
CA SER A 348 -8.73 -25.07 3.06
C SER A 348 -9.83 -24.25 3.75
N GLU A 349 -10.65 -24.89 4.58
CA GLU A 349 -11.68 -24.18 5.37
C GLU A 349 -11.06 -23.08 6.24
N ARG A 350 -9.80 -23.23 6.69
CA ARG A 350 -9.09 -22.18 7.46
C ARG A 350 -8.98 -20.85 6.70
N VAL A 351 -8.85 -20.89 5.38
CA VAL A 351 -8.84 -19.69 4.52
C VAL A 351 -10.23 -19.07 4.48
N TYR A 352 -11.27 -19.89 4.31
CA TYR A 352 -12.66 -19.44 4.30
C TYR A 352 -13.07 -18.83 5.65
N ASP A 353 -12.75 -19.51 6.75
CA ASP A 353 -13.05 -19.08 8.11
C ASP A 353 -12.43 -17.72 8.40
N ALA A 354 -11.16 -17.52 8.04
CA ALA A 354 -10.47 -16.26 8.29
C ALA A 354 -10.98 -15.11 7.40
N ALA A 355 -11.11 -15.35 6.10
CA ALA A 355 -11.46 -14.29 5.15
C ALA A 355 -12.95 -13.92 5.18
N VAL A 356 -13.83 -14.89 5.42
CA VAL A 356 -15.30 -14.71 5.35
C VAL A 356 -15.93 -14.66 6.73
N LEU A 357 -15.63 -15.63 7.60
CA LEU A 357 -16.25 -15.72 8.92
C LEU A 357 -15.54 -14.89 9.99
N ARG A 358 -14.32 -14.39 9.69
CA ARG A 358 -13.44 -13.71 10.64
C ARG A 358 -13.14 -14.58 11.86
N THR A 359 -12.89 -15.87 11.62
CA THR A 359 -12.59 -16.85 12.67
C THR A 359 -11.41 -17.76 12.27
N GLY A 360 -10.95 -18.58 13.21
CA GLY A 360 -9.90 -19.56 12.97
C GLY A 360 -8.49 -18.97 13.01
N PRO A 361 -7.47 -19.80 12.71
CA PRO A 361 -6.08 -19.50 13.04
C PRO A 361 -5.45 -18.38 12.20
N TYR A 362 -6.04 -18.02 11.05
CA TYR A 362 -5.49 -16.94 10.20
C TYR A 362 -6.21 -15.60 10.38
N ALA A 363 -7.35 -15.58 11.08
CA ALA A 363 -8.10 -14.36 11.33
C ALA A 363 -7.27 -13.30 12.05
N PRO A 364 -6.50 -13.62 13.13
CA PRO A 364 -5.69 -12.62 13.83
C PRO A 364 -4.69 -11.91 12.91
N SER A 365 -3.95 -12.67 12.10
CA SER A 365 -2.95 -12.12 11.17
C SER A 365 -3.59 -11.30 10.05
N LEU A 366 -4.78 -11.70 9.57
CA LEU A 366 -5.50 -10.99 8.52
C LEU A 366 -6.12 -9.68 9.04
N GLU A 367 -6.78 -9.72 10.19
CA GLU A 367 -7.36 -8.55 10.83
C GLU A 367 -6.29 -7.52 11.19
N MET A 368 -5.15 -7.98 11.74
CA MET A 368 -4.02 -7.11 12.03
C MET A 368 -3.44 -6.49 10.76
N ALA A 369 -3.25 -7.27 9.69
CA ALA A 369 -2.79 -6.73 8.40
C ALA A 369 -3.70 -5.62 7.86
N CYS A 370 -5.03 -5.80 7.96
CA CYS A 370 -6.01 -4.77 7.59
C CYS A 370 -5.91 -3.52 8.49
N ALA A 371 -5.76 -3.68 9.81
CA ALA A 371 -5.68 -2.56 10.73
C ALA A 371 -4.42 -1.69 10.49
N LEU A 372 -3.29 -2.34 10.18
CA LEU A 372 -2.02 -1.67 9.89
C LEU A 372 -2.08 -0.76 8.64
N GLU A 373 -3.04 -0.94 7.73
CA GLU A 373 -3.24 -0.08 6.55
C GLU A 373 -3.83 1.31 6.87
N SER A 374 -4.03 1.60 8.15
CA SER A 374 -4.64 2.85 8.63
C SER A 374 -3.79 3.53 9.71
N ASP A 375 -4.25 4.71 10.14
CA ASP A 375 -3.68 5.45 11.27
C ASP A 375 -4.39 5.14 12.60
N ASP A 376 -5.29 4.14 12.63
CA ASP A 376 -6.08 3.80 13.81
C ASP A 376 -5.26 2.94 14.80
N ALA A 377 -4.45 3.62 15.60
CA ALA A 377 -3.70 2.98 16.67
C ALA A 377 -4.60 2.34 17.75
N GLY A 378 -5.86 2.77 17.87
CA GLY A 378 -6.82 2.16 18.79
C GLY A 378 -7.20 0.76 18.35
N ALA A 379 -7.56 0.60 17.07
CA ALA A 379 -7.88 -0.69 16.47
C ALA A 379 -6.71 -1.68 16.56
N ILE A 380 -5.48 -1.23 16.27
CA ILE A 380 -4.28 -2.07 16.35
C ILE A 380 -4.06 -2.56 17.80
N ARG A 381 -4.15 -1.68 18.79
CA ARG A 381 -4.03 -2.06 20.21
C ARG A 381 -5.08 -3.07 20.63
N GLN A 382 -6.34 -2.82 20.27
CA GLN A 382 -7.43 -3.72 20.61
C GLN A 382 -7.22 -5.13 20.02
N LEU A 383 -6.70 -5.21 18.80
CA LEU A 383 -6.38 -6.50 18.16
C LEU A 383 -5.18 -7.18 18.84
N CYS A 384 -4.16 -6.43 19.25
CA CYS A 384 -3.04 -6.98 20.04
C CYS A 384 -3.53 -7.60 21.35
N GLU A 385 -4.41 -6.92 22.07
CA GLU A 385 -5.01 -7.43 23.32
C GLU A 385 -5.90 -8.64 23.07
N THR A 386 -6.75 -8.59 22.03
CA THR A 386 -7.71 -9.65 21.72
C THR A 386 -7.02 -10.96 21.31
N HIS A 387 -5.94 -10.84 20.54
CA HIS A 387 -5.24 -11.98 19.96
C HIS A 387 -3.91 -12.32 20.65
N GLU A 388 -3.63 -11.68 21.80
CA GLU A 388 -2.40 -11.85 22.58
C GLU A 388 -1.12 -11.65 21.75
N LEU A 389 -1.13 -10.66 20.85
CA LEU A 389 0.00 -10.30 20.00
C LEU A 389 0.85 -9.22 20.65
N GLU A 390 2.16 -9.44 20.67
CA GLU A 390 3.13 -8.44 21.13
C GLU A 390 3.32 -7.32 20.08
N LEU A 391 3.22 -6.05 20.51
CA LEU A 391 3.41 -4.89 19.62
C LEU A 391 4.77 -4.91 18.92
N GLU A 392 5.83 -5.33 19.61
CA GLU A 392 7.16 -5.45 19.02
C GLU A 392 7.17 -6.41 17.83
N TYR A 393 6.47 -7.55 17.96
CA TYR A 393 6.37 -8.54 16.91
C TYR A 393 5.61 -7.98 15.70
N VAL A 394 4.46 -7.35 15.93
CA VAL A 394 3.64 -6.72 14.89
C VAL A 394 4.42 -5.64 14.15
N ASN A 395 5.06 -4.73 14.88
CA ASN A 395 5.84 -3.64 14.31
C ASN A 395 7.06 -4.13 13.52
N ARG A 396 7.74 -5.17 14.02
CA ARG A 396 8.87 -5.79 13.31
C ARG A 396 8.40 -6.50 12.03
N ALA A 397 7.26 -7.18 12.06
CA ALA A 397 6.67 -7.80 10.86
C ALA A 397 6.32 -6.74 9.80
N LEU A 398 5.65 -5.66 10.22
CA LEU A 398 5.35 -4.52 9.34
C LEU A 398 6.63 -3.97 8.69
N LEU A 399 7.61 -3.56 9.49
CA LEU A 399 8.83 -2.93 8.97
C LEU A 399 9.60 -3.85 8.00
N ARG A 400 9.65 -5.16 8.28
CA ARG A 400 10.25 -6.14 7.37
C ARG A 400 9.54 -6.17 6.02
N VAL A 401 8.22 -6.35 6.02
CA VAL A 401 7.45 -6.41 4.77
C VAL A 401 7.59 -5.11 3.96
N LEU A 402 7.50 -3.95 4.63
CA LEU A 402 7.65 -2.67 3.95
C LEU A 402 9.06 -2.46 3.37
N SER A 403 10.10 -2.95 4.04
CA SER A 403 11.49 -2.84 3.58
C SER A 403 11.80 -3.69 2.34
N GLU A 404 11.06 -4.79 2.14
CA GLU A 404 11.21 -5.72 1.00
C GLU A 404 10.48 -5.25 -0.27
N LEU A 405 9.66 -4.20 -0.16
CA LEU A 405 9.02 -3.60 -1.33
C LEU A 405 10.06 -2.95 -2.23
N VAL A 406 9.85 -3.01 -3.54
CA VAL A 406 10.76 -2.45 -4.53
C VAL A 406 10.10 -1.25 -5.20
N VAL A 407 10.79 -0.11 -5.16
CA VAL A 407 10.40 1.08 -5.90
C VAL A 407 11.37 1.27 -7.07
N GLU A 408 10.84 1.25 -8.29
CA GLU A 408 11.58 1.68 -9.46
C GLU A 408 11.80 3.19 -9.39
N ARG A 409 13.03 3.60 -9.07
CA ARG A 409 13.41 5.01 -9.09
C ARG A 409 13.67 5.42 -10.53
N PRO A 410 13.06 6.52 -11.04
CA PRO A 410 13.47 7.05 -12.33
C PRO A 410 14.97 7.36 -12.27
N HIS A 411 15.72 7.00 -13.32
CA HIS A 411 17.13 7.36 -13.42
C HIS A 411 17.24 8.88 -13.24
N ALA A 412 18.05 9.32 -12.26
CA ALA A 412 18.38 10.72 -12.10
C ALA A 412 19.10 11.16 -13.39
N HIS A 413 18.46 12.04 -14.16
CA HIS A 413 19.05 12.66 -15.34
C HIS A 413 20.02 13.78 -14.95
#